data_AF-A0A7S4NSH5-F1
#
_entry.id   AF-A0A7S4NSH5-F1
#
_cell.length_a   1.000
_cell.length_b   1.000
_cell.length_c   1.000
_cell.angle_alpha   90.00
_cell.angle_beta   90.00
_cell.angle_gamma   90.00
#
_symmetry.space_group_name_H-M   'P 1'
#
loop_
_entity.id
_entity.type
_entity.pdbx_description
1 polymer ?
#
loop_
_entity_poly.entity_id
_entity_poly.type
_entity_poly.pdbx_seq_one_letter_code
_entity_poly.pdbx_strand_id
1 'polypeptide(L)'
;EFEQRTKVKRPSNSEAGLMLTDGYNPNNHNNNDVFFGEEFVFQSGGSEGGEMLMISIFSEDEGNFFGQVKIPLKDIQEGKVYDHVHPFSSRWGAKTGNKKNNKIGELKLEIKYTQITILGLSFYQDLLDLLTCGDGLFLDALGKAIPPNSREKLSNILAKIYRYTGTATTEITLCAAKEILNTSDMRVLFRGNTLTTKLLDAYQKLIGGGYVRAVLGGTVSRVFMWKKACELDPGKVESKDMLTKNLAMFSQELDDSLAAIFSSPDSCPEEMRVIYNRLGQTLADHFELDTTTNN
;
A
#
# COMPACT_ATOMS: atom_id res chain seq x y z
N GLU A 1 17.55 4.26 -12.86
CA GLU A 1 16.69 3.50 -13.79
C GLU A 1 15.90 2.47 -13.01
N PHE A 2 14.57 2.58 -12.89
CA PHE A 2 13.73 1.45 -12.49
C PHE A 2 12.34 1.50 -13.13
N GLU A 3 11.91 0.30 -13.52
CA GLU A 3 10.67 -0.09 -14.19
C GLU A 3 9.68 -0.61 -13.13
N GLN A 4 8.43 -0.15 -13.14
CA GLN A 4 7.37 -0.85 -12.41
C GLN A 4 6.11 -1.01 -13.26
N ARG A 5 5.64 -2.25 -13.31
CA ARG A 5 4.66 -2.81 -14.24
C ARG A 5 3.23 -2.48 -13.84
N THR A 6 2.52 -1.73 -14.68
CA THR A 6 1.08 -1.93 -14.90
C THR A 6 0.92 -3.04 -15.95
N LYS A 7 -0.02 -3.97 -15.75
CA LYS A 7 -0.10 -5.27 -16.46
C LYS A 7 -0.02 -5.14 -17.99
N VAL A 8 1.12 -5.47 -18.59
CA VAL A 8 1.22 -6.08 -19.95
C VAL A 8 2.41 -7.06 -19.99
N LYS A 9 2.21 -8.16 -20.70
CA LYS A 9 3.11 -9.32 -20.86
C LYS A 9 4.36 -8.91 -21.67
N ARG A 10 5.56 -9.07 -21.09
CA ARG A 10 6.86 -8.81 -21.76
C ARG A 10 7.14 -9.77 -22.93
N PRO A 11 7.91 -9.35 -23.93
CA PRO A 11 9.13 -10.03 -24.33
C PRO A 11 10.37 -9.25 -23.88
N SER A 12 11.47 -9.98 -23.76
CA SER A 12 12.74 -9.62 -23.13
C SER A 12 13.50 -8.46 -23.78
N ASN A 13 13.60 -7.33 -23.09
CA ASN A 13 14.83 -6.62 -22.69
C ASN A 13 14.45 -5.25 -22.10
N SER A 14 15.24 -4.81 -21.14
CA SER A 14 15.11 -3.60 -20.30
C SER A 14 14.52 -2.37 -21.01
N GLU A 15 13.28 -1.98 -20.67
CA GLU A 15 12.71 -0.64 -20.84
C GLU A 15 11.29 -0.56 -20.25
N ALA A 16 11.01 0.46 -19.42
CA ALA A 16 9.71 0.69 -18.81
C ALA A 16 8.90 1.70 -19.64
N GLY A 17 7.72 1.30 -20.13
CA GLY A 17 6.75 2.18 -20.79
C GLY A 17 5.50 2.39 -19.93
N LEU A 18 4.94 3.60 -19.97
CA LEU A 18 3.58 3.87 -19.51
C LEU A 18 2.59 3.47 -20.62
N MET A 19 1.55 2.72 -20.27
CA MET A 19 0.39 2.44 -21.12
C MET A 19 -0.86 3.03 -20.46
N LEU A 20 -1.61 3.85 -21.18
CA LEU A 20 -2.97 4.29 -20.81
C LEU A 20 -3.85 4.43 -22.05
N THR A 21 -5.14 4.20 -21.81
CA THR A 21 -6.17 3.77 -22.75
C THR A 21 -7.12 4.90 -23.13
N ASP A 22 -7.42 5.04 -24.42
CA ASP A 22 -8.71 5.41 -25.02
C ASP A 22 -8.55 6.07 -26.41
N GLY A 23 -8.84 5.28 -27.45
CA GLY A 23 -9.68 5.63 -28.60
C GLY A 23 -9.40 6.95 -29.34
N TYR A 24 -8.32 7.03 -30.12
CA TYR A 24 -8.13 8.12 -31.09
C TYR A 24 -8.52 7.70 -32.53
N ASN A 25 -9.52 8.38 -33.10
CA ASN A 25 -9.90 8.26 -34.51
C ASN A 25 -9.17 9.36 -35.33
N PRO A 26 -8.26 9.00 -36.25
CA PRO A 26 -7.36 9.96 -36.91
C PRO A 26 -8.04 10.87 -37.95
N ASN A 27 -9.35 10.76 -38.17
CA ASN A 27 -10.06 11.54 -39.21
C ASN A 27 -10.85 12.75 -38.68
N ASN A 28 -10.76 13.10 -37.40
CA ASN A 28 -11.49 14.24 -36.84
C ASN A 28 -10.59 15.46 -36.65
N HIS A 29 -10.49 16.32 -37.67
CA HIS A 29 -9.65 17.52 -37.72
C HIS A 29 -10.15 18.70 -36.84
N ASN A 30 -10.91 18.46 -35.77
CA ASN A 30 -11.56 19.53 -35.01
C ASN A 30 -11.51 19.34 -33.48
N ASN A 31 -10.36 18.98 -32.91
CA ASN A 31 -10.16 19.13 -31.47
C ASN A 31 -8.73 19.59 -31.18
N ASN A 32 -8.58 20.90 -31.01
CA ASN A 32 -7.28 21.58 -30.92
C ASN A 32 -6.69 21.61 -29.51
N ASP A 33 -7.23 20.87 -28.54
CA ASP A 33 -6.63 20.73 -27.21
C ASP A 33 -6.97 19.35 -26.65
N VAL A 34 -6.08 18.38 -26.83
CA VAL A 34 -6.14 17.13 -26.08
C VAL A 34 -5.53 17.40 -24.70
N PHE A 35 -6.40 17.76 -23.75
CA PHE A 35 -6.01 17.95 -22.35
C PHE A 35 -6.13 16.61 -21.60
N PHE A 36 -5.01 16.10 -21.10
CA PHE A 36 -4.97 14.98 -20.16
C PHE A 36 -4.69 15.52 -18.76
N GLY A 37 -5.71 15.56 -17.90
CA GLY A 37 -5.64 16.06 -16.53
C GLY A 37 -5.25 15.00 -15.49
N GLU A 38 -4.51 13.98 -15.90
CA GLU A 38 -4.15 12.86 -15.03
C GLU A 38 -2.98 13.23 -14.12
N GLU A 39 -3.16 13.02 -12.81
CA GLU A 39 -2.10 13.22 -11.82
C GLU A 39 -1.32 11.93 -11.59
N PHE A 40 0.01 12.01 -11.69
CA PHE A 40 0.91 10.90 -11.41
C PHE A 40 1.88 11.27 -10.30
N VAL A 41 1.98 10.40 -9.29
CA VAL A 41 2.91 10.57 -8.17
C VAL A 41 3.91 9.44 -8.16
N PHE A 42 5.19 9.79 -8.26
CA PHE A 42 6.31 8.84 -8.28
C PHE A 42 7.25 9.10 -7.09
N GLN A 43 7.80 8.03 -6.51
CA GLN A 43 8.88 8.08 -5.53
C GLN A 43 10.04 7.23 -6.02
N SER A 44 11.22 7.83 -6.15
CA SER A 44 12.43 7.13 -6.59
C SER A 44 13.47 7.16 -5.48
N GLY A 45 13.98 5.99 -5.09
CA GLY A 45 15.13 5.84 -4.19
C GLY A 45 16.36 5.42 -4.98
N GLY A 46 17.50 6.06 -4.72
CA GLY A 46 18.79 5.77 -5.36
C GLY A 46 19.91 6.57 -4.70
N SER A 47 21.15 6.05 -4.75
CA SER A 47 22.35 6.71 -4.20
C SER A 47 22.76 7.97 -4.97
N GLU A 48 22.31 8.09 -6.21
CA GLU A 48 22.51 9.25 -7.08
C GLU A 48 21.13 9.78 -7.46
N GLY A 49 20.87 11.06 -7.17
CA GLY A 49 19.65 11.74 -7.60
C GLY A 49 19.52 11.63 -9.11
N GLY A 50 18.32 11.37 -9.61
CA GLY A 50 18.10 11.34 -11.06
C GLY A 50 18.51 12.68 -11.68
N GLU A 51 19.19 12.64 -12.81
CA GLU A 51 19.56 13.87 -13.54
C GLU A 51 18.46 14.33 -14.50
N MET A 52 17.60 13.40 -14.94
CA MET A 52 16.64 13.60 -16.03
C MET A 52 15.31 12.90 -15.74
N LEU A 53 14.21 13.60 -15.97
CA LEU A 53 12.87 13.03 -16.09
C LEU A 53 12.62 12.66 -17.55
N MET A 54 12.23 11.40 -17.80
CA MET A 54 11.87 10.91 -19.12
C MET A 54 10.42 10.46 -19.15
N ILE A 55 9.64 11.01 -20.07
CA ILE A 55 8.22 10.68 -20.28
C ILE A 55 8.08 10.12 -21.68
N SER A 56 7.70 8.84 -21.79
CA SER A 56 7.54 8.13 -23.05
C SER A 56 6.08 7.75 -23.26
N ILE A 57 5.55 7.97 -24.46
CA ILE A 57 4.17 7.61 -24.84
C ILE A 57 4.22 6.45 -25.83
N PHE A 58 3.33 5.48 -25.63
CA PHE A 58 3.20 4.27 -26.44
C PHE A 58 1.76 4.10 -26.93
N SER A 59 1.60 3.46 -28.08
CA SER A 59 0.32 3.08 -28.66
C SER A 59 -0.32 1.97 -27.85
N GLU A 60 -1.62 2.08 -27.61
CA GLU A 60 -2.41 1.10 -26.90
C GLU A 60 -2.53 -0.22 -27.68
N ASP A 61 -2.83 -0.14 -28.99
CA ASP A 61 -3.19 -1.31 -29.81
C ASP A 61 -1.97 -2.15 -30.23
N GLU A 62 -0.84 -1.49 -30.48
CA GLU A 62 0.35 -2.13 -31.07
C GLU A 62 1.58 -2.10 -30.13
N GLY A 63 1.50 -1.42 -28.98
CA GLY A 63 2.66 -1.17 -28.12
C GLY A 63 3.74 -0.31 -28.79
N ASN A 64 3.41 0.32 -29.92
CA ASN A 64 4.35 1.09 -30.73
C ASN A 64 4.71 2.41 -30.03
N PHE A 65 6.00 2.68 -29.90
CA PHE A 65 6.50 3.93 -29.31
C PHE A 65 6.11 5.14 -30.17
N PHE A 66 5.43 6.12 -29.57
CA PHE A 66 5.04 7.37 -30.24
C PHE A 66 6.09 8.46 -30.10
N GLY A 67 6.69 8.61 -28.92
CA GLY A 67 7.63 9.70 -28.67
C GLY A 67 7.98 9.85 -27.21
N GLN A 68 8.96 10.72 -26.96
CA GLN A 68 9.48 10.97 -25.62
C GLN A 68 9.78 12.45 -25.40
N VAL A 69 9.55 12.89 -24.16
CA VAL A 69 10.02 14.15 -23.59
C VAL A 69 11.12 13.85 -22.58
N LYS A 70 12.19 14.65 -22.61
CA LYS A 70 13.30 14.57 -21.67
C LYS A 70 13.48 15.94 -21.01
N ILE A 71 13.41 16.00 -19.69
CA ILE A 71 13.51 17.23 -18.90
C ILE A 71 14.64 17.04 -17.88
N PRO A 72 15.72 17.83 -17.92
CA PRO A 72 16.71 17.84 -16.87
C PRO A 72 16.10 18.25 -15.53
N LEU A 73 16.31 17.46 -14.47
CA LEU A 73 15.73 17.74 -13.16
C LEU A 73 16.29 19.03 -12.55
N LYS A 74 17.51 19.42 -12.91
CA LYS A 74 18.10 20.72 -12.57
C LYS A 74 17.32 21.94 -13.11
N ASP A 75 16.52 21.74 -14.16
CA ASP A 75 15.71 22.82 -14.76
C ASP A 75 14.37 22.97 -14.03
N ILE A 76 14.02 22.02 -13.15
CA ILE A 76 12.81 22.04 -12.32
C ILE A 76 13.20 22.53 -10.93
N GLN A 77 12.66 23.68 -10.52
CA GLN A 77 12.90 24.19 -9.18
C GLN A 77 12.19 23.32 -8.13
N GLU A 78 12.94 22.82 -7.15
CA GLU A 78 12.41 22.00 -6.07
C GLU A 78 11.27 22.71 -5.30
N GLY A 79 10.21 21.97 -5.01
CA GLY A 79 9.05 22.40 -4.24
C GLY A 79 8.07 23.32 -4.98
N LYS A 80 8.44 23.82 -6.17
CA LYS A 80 7.58 24.66 -7.01
C LYS A 80 6.93 23.88 -8.13
N VAL A 81 5.81 24.42 -8.61
CA VAL A 81 5.13 23.90 -9.79
C VAL A 81 5.88 24.37 -11.03
N TYR A 82 6.25 23.42 -11.87
CA TYR A 82 6.85 23.62 -13.18
C TYR A 82 5.77 23.33 -14.24
N ASP A 83 5.24 24.40 -14.86
CA ASP A 83 4.23 24.31 -15.92
C ASP A 83 4.85 24.77 -17.25
N HIS A 84 5.23 23.81 -18.11
CA HIS A 84 5.89 24.10 -19.38
C HIS A 84 5.39 23.18 -20.50
N VAL A 85 5.47 23.71 -21.72
CA VAL A 85 5.21 22.96 -22.95
C VAL A 85 6.53 22.45 -23.51
N HIS A 86 6.64 21.13 -23.69
CA HIS A 86 7.83 20.49 -24.23
C HIS A 86 7.57 19.92 -25.62
N PRO A 87 8.55 20.03 -26.54
CA PRO A 87 8.46 19.37 -27.83
C PRO A 87 8.51 17.85 -27.65
N PHE A 88 7.52 17.18 -28.20
CA PHE A 88 7.41 15.72 -28.22
C PHE A 88 8.15 15.18 -29.46
N SER A 89 9.11 14.26 -29.27
CA SER A 89 10.03 13.84 -30.34
C SER A 89 10.15 12.32 -30.52
N SER A 90 10.40 11.87 -31.77
CA SER A 90 10.65 10.45 -32.07
C SER A 90 12.01 9.99 -31.55
N ARG A 91 12.11 8.75 -31.07
CA ARG A 91 13.35 8.09 -30.63
C ARG A 91 14.34 7.89 -31.79
N TRP A 92 13.83 7.76 -33.02
CA TRP A 92 14.67 7.66 -34.21
C TRP A 92 14.73 9.02 -34.90
N GLY A 93 15.88 9.69 -34.77
CA GLY A 93 16.22 10.77 -35.68
C GLY A 93 16.01 10.31 -37.11
N ALA A 94 15.36 11.15 -37.90
CA ALA A 94 15.00 10.90 -39.29
C ALA A 94 16.05 10.04 -40.01
N LYS A 95 15.68 8.83 -40.45
CA LYS A 95 16.52 7.94 -41.28
C LYS A 95 16.84 8.53 -42.67
N THR A 96 16.48 9.78 -42.92
CA THR A 96 16.68 10.47 -44.19
C THR A 96 17.06 11.91 -43.91
N GLY A 97 18.36 12.20 -43.84
CA GLY A 97 19.05 13.43 -44.30
C GLY A 97 18.59 14.82 -43.85
N ASN A 98 17.45 15.00 -43.18
CA ASN A 98 16.87 16.32 -42.88
C ASN A 98 16.75 16.49 -41.36
N LYS A 99 17.80 17.05 -40.76
CA LYS A 99 17.94 17.38 -39.34
C LYS A 99 17.03 18.53 -38.85
N LYS A 100 15.96 18.87 -39.58
CA LYS A 100 15.04 19.95 -39.20
C LYS A 100 13.64 19.36 -38.98
N ASN A 101 13.26 19.34 -37.70
CA ASN A 101 11.95 18.97 -37.13
C ASN A 101 11.65 17.47 -36.99
N ASN A 102 12.31 16.85 -36.00
CA ASN A 102 11.88 15.58 -35.38
C ASN A 102 10.77 15.79 -34.33
N LYS A 103 10.00 16.89 -34.44
CA LYS A 103 8.93 17.29 -33.53
C LYS A 103 7.63 16.68 -34.04
N ILE A 104 7.08 15.74 -33.29
CA ILE A 104 5.81 15.05 -33.61
C ILE A 104 4.63 15.82 -32.99
N GLY A 105 4.87 16.54 -31.89
CA GLY A 105 3.85 17.34 -31.22
C GLY A 105 4.42 18.16 -30.07
N GLU A 106 3.54 18.59 -29.18
CA GLU A 106 3.85 19.28 -27.94
C GLU A 106 3.13 18.59 -26.78
N LEU A 107 3.79 18.54 -25.62
CA LEU A 107 3.22 18.01 -24.39
C LEU A 107 3.29 19.10 -23.33
N LYS A 108 2.12 19.53 -22.83
CA LYS A 108 2.04 20.43 -21.68
C LYS A 108 2.14 19.59 -20.41
N LEU A 109 3.06 19.97 -19.52
CA LEU A 109 3.34 19.23 -18.29
C LEU A 109 3.33 20.17 -17.10
N GLU A 110 2.57 19.79 -16.08
CA GLU A 110 2.63 20.39 -14.75
C GLU A 110 3.34 19.41 -13.81
N ILE A 111 4.51 19.80 -13.28
CA ILE A 111 5.39 18.91 -12.50
C ILE A 111 5.73 19.57 -11.18
N LYS A 112 5.62 18.81 -10.09
CA LYS A 112 6.15 19.19 -8.77
C LYS A 112 7.25 18.22 -8.38
N TYR A 113 8.49 18.72 -8.31
CA TYR A 113 9.66 17.93 -7.94
C TYR A 113 10.09 18.25 -6.51
N THR A 114 10.40 17.21 -5.72
CA THR A 114 10.96 17.32 -4.38
C THR A 114 12.12 16.36 -4.24
N GLN A 115 13.24 16.82 -3.69
CA GLN A 115 14.45 16.01 -3.49
C GLN A 115 14.71 15.84 -2.00
N ILE A 116 14.75 14.60 -1.54
CA ILE A 116 15.01 14.30 -0.13
C ILE A 116 16.33 13.54 -0.03
N THR A 117 17.28 14.10 0.73
CA THR A 117 18.54 13.42 1.03
C THR A 117 18.35 12.51 2.23
N ILE A 118 18.63 11.21 2.05
CA ILE A 118 18.66 10.23 3.14
C ILE A 118 20.11 10.08 3.59
N LEU A 119 20.39 10.37 4.86
CA LEU A 119 21.72 10.25 5.42
C LEU A 119 22.07 8.78 5.71
N GLY A 120 23.35 8.49 5.99
CA GLY A 120 23.75 7.19 6.48
C GLY A 120 23.10 6.86 7.83
N LEU A 121 22.90 5.58 8.13
CA LEU A 121 22.22 5.13 9.35
C LEU A 121 22.85 5.69 10.64
N SER A 122 24.17 5.92 10.63
CA SER A 122 24.90 6.50 11.76
C SER A 122 24.36 7.85 12.22
N PHE A 123 23.79 8.65 11.31
CA PHE A 123 23.19 9.95 11.65
C PHE A 123 21.81 9.82 12.32
N TYR A 124 21.20 8.64 12.24
CA TYR A 124 19.89 8.35 12.82
C TYR A 124 19.98 7.47 14.07
N GLN A 125 21.19 7.10 14.52
CA GLN A 125 21.37 6.12 15.59
C GLN A 125 20.71 6.56 16.89
N ASP A 126 20.91 7.82 17.32
CA ASP A 126 20.30 8.33 18.56
C ASP A 126 18.76 8.27 18.52
N LEU A 127 18.17 8.56 17.36
CA LEU A 127 16.72 8.44 17.16
C LEU A 127 16.28 6.98 17.16
N LEU A 128 17.06 6.09 16.55
CA LEU A 128 16.77 4.66 16.53
C LEU A 128 16.79 4.09 17.94
N ASP A 129 17.80 4.44 18.73
CA ASP A 129 17.94 4.01 20.12
C ASP A 129 16.76 4.49 20.98
N LEU A 130 16.30 5.73 20.78
CA LEU A 130 15.09 6.26 21.44
C LEU A 130 13.81 5.53 21.01
N LEU A 131 13.73 5.10 19.75
CA LEU A 131 12.58 4.36 19.24
C LEU A 131 12.56 2.90 19.73
N THR A 132 13.72 2.33 20.09
CA THR A 132 13.89 0.92 20.47
C THR A 132 14.44 0.73 21.88
N CYS A 133 14.26 1.70 22.77
CA CYS A 133 14.81 1.65 24.13
C CYS A 133 14.04 0.71 25.08
N GLY A 134 12.87 0.19 24.67
CA GLY A 134 12.09 -0.76 25.47
C GLY A 134 11.46 -0.20 26.75
N ASP A 135 11.37 1.13 26.91
CA ASP A 135 10.65 1.76 28.03
C ASP A 135 9.24 2.25 27.64
N GLY A 136 8.97 2.35 26.34
CA GLY A 136 7.74 2.86 25.74
C GLY A 136 7.38 4.31 26.09
N LEU A 137 8.20 5.03 26.87
CA LEU A 137 7.95 6.40 27.31
C LEU A 137 8.02 7.37 26.13
N PHE A 138 9.00 7.17 25.25
CA PHE A 138 9.14 7.98 24.04
C PHE A 138 7.93 7.82 23.12
N LEU A 139 7.44 6.59 22.91
CA LEU A 139 6.24 6.35 22.11
C LEU A 139 4.97 6.92 22.75
N ASP A 140 4.84 6.87 24.07
CA ASP A 140 3.72 7.48 24.79
C ASP A 140 3.70 9.01 24.58
N ALA A 141 4.86 9.67 24.69
CA ALA A 141 5.00 11.10 24.43
C ALA A 141 4.72 11.43 22.96
N LEU A 142 5.24 10.63 22.03
CA LEU A 142 5.07 10.79 20.60
C LEU A 142 3.60 10.64 20.18
N GLY A 143 2.88 9.66 20.73
CA GLY A 143 1.46 9.43 20.47
C GLY A 143 0.58 10.58 20.93
N LYS A 144 0.96 11.27 22.02
CA LYS A 144 0.27 12.48 22.52
C LYS A 144 0.59 13.72 21.69
N ALA A 145 1.83 13.86 21.20
CA ALA A 145 2.28 15.03 20.44
C ALA A 145 1.77 15.04 18.99
N ILE A 146 1.57 13.86 18.39
CA ILE A 146 1.23 13.74 16.96
C ILE A 146 -0.29 13.81 16.73
N PRO A 147 -0.75 14.56 15.70
CA PRO A 147 -2.15 14.66 15.39
C PRO A 147 -2.74 13.32 14.93
N PRO A 148 -4.04 13.06 15.19
CA PRO A 148 -4.63 11.74 14.94
C PRO A 148 -4.57 11.25 13.49
N ASN A 149 -4.57 12.15 12.51
CA ASN A 149 -4.47 11.83 11.08
C ASN A 149 -3.08 11.32 10.66
N SER A 150 -2.03 11.61 11.43
CA SER A 150 -0.65 11.20 11.13
C SER A 150 -0.25 9.90 11.83
N ARG A 151 -1.05 9.42 12.80
CA ARG A 151 -0.74 8.22 13.60
C ARG A 151 -0.61 6.98 12.74
N GLU A 152 -1.51 6.78 11.78
CA GLU A 152 -1.45 5.62 10.88
C GLU A 152 -0.16 5.60 10.04
N LYS A 153 0.25 6.74 9.48
CA LYS A 153 1.50 6.84 8.71
C LYS A 153 2.70 6.54 9.59
N LEU A 154 2.74 7.09 10.81
CA LEU A 154 3.81 6.82 11.75
C LEU A 154 3.85 5.34 12.16
N SER A 155 2.73 4.75 12.53
CA SER A 155 2.64 3.33 12.91
C SER A 155 3.15 2.38 11.82
N ASN A 156 2.86 2.68 10.54
CA ASN A 156 3.40 1.93 9.41
C ASN A 156 4.92 2.06 9.28
N ILE A 157 5.50 3.20 9.64
CA ILE A 157 6.96 3.41 9.65
C ILE A 157 7.58 2.66 10.83
N LEU A 158 7.04 2.83 12.03
CA LEU A 158 7.50 2.16 13.25
C LEU A 158 7.46 0.64 13.11
N ALA A 159 6.38 0.07 12.57
CA ALA A 159 6.28 -1.37 12.31
C ALA A 159 7.42 -1.88 11.43
N LYS A 160 7.83 -1.11 10.40
CA LYS A 160 8.96 -1.46 9.53
C LYS A 160 10.30 -1.33 10.25
N ILE A 161 10.49 -0.27 11.03
CA ILE A 161 11.70 -0.07 11.85
C ILE A 161 11.86 -1.25 12.81
N TYR A 162 10.83 -1.56 13.59
CA TYR A 162 10.86 -2.64 14.57
C TYR A 162 11.02 -4.02 13.95
N ARG A 163 10.50 -4.24 12.74
CA ARG A 163 10.77 -5.47 12.00
C ARG A 163 12.26 -5.57 11.62
N TYR A 164 12.83 -4.48 11.13
CA TYR A 164 14.22 -4.43 10.67
C TYR A 164 15.23 -4.54 11.82
N THR A 165 14.97 -3.87 12.96
CA THR A 165 15.81 -3.94 14.15
C THR A 165 15.61 -5.23 14.95
N GLY A 166 14.57 -6.02 14.67
CA GLY A 166 14.24 -7.22 15.42
C GLY A 166 13.61 -6.95 16.80
N THR A 167 13.17 -5.72 17.08
CA THR A 167 12.63 -5.32 18.39
C THR A 167 11.10 -5.34 18.45
N ALA A 168 10.41 -5.70 17.37
CA ALA A 168 8.95 -5.63 17.26
C ALA A 168 8.19 -6.37 18.37
N THR A 169 8.59 -7.60 18.71
CA THR A 169 7.91 -8.37 19.77
C THR A 169 8.02 -7.70 21.13
N THR A 170 9.14 -7.02 21.41
CA THR A 170 9.35 -6.30 22.66
C THR A 170 8.55 -4.99 22.69
N GLU A 171 8.77 -4.11 21.71
CA GLU A 171 8.20 -2.77 21.70
C GLU A 171 6.67 -2.77 21.56
N ILE A 172 6.13 -3.60 20.66
CA ILE A 172 4.69 -3.67 20.43
C ILE A 172 3.98 -4.28 21.63
N THR A 173 4.53 -5.36 22.20
CA THR A 173 3.94 -5.96 23.40
C THR A 173 3.94 -4.98 24.56
N LEU A 174 5.04 -4.25 24.78
CA LEU A 174 5.11 -3.26 25.85
C LEU A 174 4.06 -2.16 25.69
N CYS A 175 3.95 -1.58 24.49
CA CYS A 175 2.97 -0.52 24.24
C CYS A 175 1.53 -1.02 24.41
N ALA A 176 1.22 -2.21 23.90
CA ALA A 176 -0.10 -2.80 24.01
C ALA A 176 -0.43 -3.24 25.46
N ALA A 177 0.54 -3.76 26.21
CA ALA A 177 0.39 -4.06 27.64
C ALA A 177 0.11 -2.79 28.45
N LYS A 178 0.84 -1.68 28.18
CA LYS A 178 0.53 -0.39 28.79
C LYS A 178 -0.87 0.10 28.46
N GLU A 179 -1.34 -0.08 27.23
CA GLU A 179 -2.72 0.29 26.86
C GLU A 179 -3.75 -0.53 27.64
N ILE A 180 -3.51 -1.84 27.84
CA ILE A 180 -4.34 -2.70 28.69
C ILE A 180 -4.37 -2.18 30.13
N LEU A 181 -3.21 -1.98 30.75
CA LEU A 181 -3.08 -1.57 32.15
C LEU A 181 -3.70 -0.20 32.42
N ASN A 182 -3.74 0.68 31.41
CA ASN A 182 -4.36 2.00 31.50
C ASN A 182 -5.86 2.01 31.14
N THR A 183 -6.44 0.86 30.81
CA THR A 183 -7.85 0.73 30.43
C THR A 183 -8.64 0.11 31.57
N SER A 184 -9.73 0.77 31.98
CA SER A 184 -10.64 0.27 33.03
C SER A 184 -11.76 -0.63 32.50
N ASP A 185 -12.15 -0.47 31.23
CA ASP A 185 -13.23 -1.24 30.61
C ASP A 185 -12.71 -1.99 29.39
N MET A 186 -12.69 -3.32 29.47
CA MET A 186 -12.25 -4.20 28.38
C MET A 186 -12.99 -3.95 27.05
N ARG A 187 -14.22 -3.43 27.07
CA ARG A 187 -15.04 -3.22 25.86
C ARG A 187 -14.51 -2.11 24.95
N VAL A 188 -13.66 -1.22 25.45
CA VAL A 188 -13.09 -0.10 24.68
C VAL A 188 -11.65 -0.35 24.24
N LEU A 189 -11.04 -1.45 24.70
CA LEU A 189 -9.64 -1.77 24.45
C LEU A 189 -9.37 -2.01 22.96
N PHE A 190 -8.26 -1.46 22.45
CA PHE A 190 -7.82 -1.58 21.05
C PHE A 190 -8.85 -1.14 20.00
N ARG A 191 -9.85 -0.33 20.39
CA ARG A 191 -10.84 0.28 19.47
C ARG A 191 -10.56 1.75 19.18
N GLY A 192 -9.49 2.29 19.75
CA GLY A 192 -9.16 3.70 19.69
C GLY A 192 -8.33 4.10 18.48
N ASN A 193 -8.25 5.41 18.25
CA ASN A 193 -7.24 5.98 17.35
C ASN A 193 -5.93 6.27 18.11
N THR A 194 -5.45 5.31 18.91
CA THR A 194 -4.17 5.43 19.65
C THR A 194 -3.01 5.02 18.75
N LEU A 195 -1.81 5.53 19.06
CA LEU A 195 -0.60 5.13 18.32
C LEU A 195 -0.35 3.62 18.47
N THR A 196 -0.58 3.07 19.66
CA THR A 196 -0.43 1.65 19.98
C THR A 196 -1.37 0.77 19.18
N THR A 197 -2.68 1.07 19.16
CA THR A 197 -3.67 0.31 18.35
C THR A 197 -3.25 0.30 16.88
N LYS A 198 -2.89 1.48 16.34
CA LYS A 198 -2.44 1.62 14.95
C LYS A 198 -1.12 0.88 14.67
N LEU A 199 -0.21 0.83 15.64
CA LEU A 199 1.07 0.12 15.53
C LEU A 199 0.86 -1.40 15.49
N LEU A 200 0.03 -1.93 16.38
CA LEU A 200 -0.34 -3.35 16.38
C LEU A 200 -0.99 -3.72 15.04
N ASP A 201 -1.93 -2.89 14.56
CA ASP A 201 -2.58 -3.04 13.25
C ASP A 201 -1.61 -3.03 12.07
N ALA A 202 -0.66 -2.08 12.06
CA ALA A 202 0.31 -1.97 11.00
C ALA A 202 1.25 -3.19 10.98
N TYR A 203 1.67 -3.66 12.15
CA TYR A 203 2.56 -4.81 12.24
C TYR A 203 1.88 -6.12 11.83
N GLN A 204 0.64 -6.37 12.26
CA GLN A 204 -0.10 -7.56 11.81
C GLN A 204 -0.30 -7.58 10.29
N LYS A 205 -0.52 -6.41 9.67
CA LYS A 205 -0.62 -6.31 8.20
C LYS A 205 0.71 -6.59 7.53
N LEU A 206 1.81 -6.11 8.13
CA LEU A 206 3.16 -6.26 7.60
C LEU A 206 3.61 -7.72 7.52
N ILE A 207 3.36 -8.52 8.56
CA ILE A 207 3.83 -9.92 8.63
C ILE A 207 2.73 -10.97 8.41
N GLY A 208 1.47 -10.62 8.64
CA GLY A 208 0.32 -11.53 8.54
C GLY A 208 -0.29 -11.63 7.14
N GLY A 209 0.10 -10.76 6.20
CA GLY A 209 -0.50 -10.75 4.85
C GLY A 209 -0.36 -12.08 4.09
N GLY A 210 0.79 -12.76 4.23
CA GLY A 210 1.00 -14.09 3.66
C GLY A 210 0.13 -15.15 4.31
N TYR A 211 0.04 -15.12 5.65
CA TYR A 211 -0.81 -16.02 6.44
C TYR A 211 -2.29 -15.88 6.07
N VAL A 212 -2.85 -14.67 6.07
CA VAL A 212 -4.26 -14.43 5.72
C VAL A 212 -4.57 -14.92 4.30
N ARG A 213 -3.64 -14.71 3.35
CA ARG A 213 -3.80 -15.20 1.98
C ARG A 213 -3.78 -16.72 1.90
N ALA A 214 -2.93 -17.39 2.68
CA ALA A 214 -2.88 -18.84 2.71
C ALA A 214 -4.16 -19.45 3.30
N VAL A 215 -4.68 -18.85 4.38
CA VAL A 215 -5.88 -19.35 5.09
C VAL A 215 -7.17 -19.04 4.33
N LEU A 216 -7.37 -17.78 3.91
CA LEU A 216 -8.64 -17.30 3.35
C LEU A 216 -8.60 -17.04 1.84
N GLY A 217 -7.42 -17.09 1.21
CA GLY A 217 -7.31 -16.80 -0.23
C GLY A 217 -8.09 -17.77 -1.11
N GLY A 218 -8.17 -19.04 -0.71
CA GLY A 218 -9.00 -20.04 -1.38
C GLY A 218 -10.49 -19.69 -1.31
N THR A 219 -10.98 -19.37 -0.11
CA THR A 219 -12.37 -18.91 0.12
C THR A 219 -12.70 -17.67 -0.70
N VAL A 220 -11.87 -16.64 -0.63
CA VAL A 220 -12.10 -15.39 -1.39
C VAL A 220 -12.14 -15.65 -2.90
N SER A 221 -11.26 -16.53 -3.39
CA SER A 221 -11.24 -16.91 -4.82
C SER A 221 -12.51 -17.66 -5.21
N ARG A 222 -12.98 -18.61 -4.39
CA ARG A 222 -14.24 -19.32 -4.62
C ARG A 222 -15.42 -18.36 -4.67
N VAL A 223 -15.56 -17.49 -3.66
CA VAL A 223 -16.63 -16.49 -3.60
C VAL A 223 -16.62 -15.58 -4.84
N PHE A 224 -15.44 -15.12 -5.25
CA PHE A 224 -15.29 -14.30 -6.45
C PHE A 224 -15.73 -15.04 -7.73
N MET A 225 -15.40 -16.32 -7.85
CA MET A 225 -15.83 -17.16 -8.97
C MET A 225 -17.31 -17.52 -8.92
N TRP A 226 -17.93 -17.54 -7.73
CA TRP A 226 -19.22 -18.17 -7.53
C TRP A 226 -20.37 -17.45 -8.25
N LYS A 227 -20.29 -16.12 -8.49
CA LYS A 227 -21.35 -15.31 -9.14
C LYS A 227 -22.78 -15.59 -8.64
N LYS A 228 -22.95 -16.10 -7.43
CA LYS A 228 -24.25 -16.42 -6.84
C LYS A 228 -24.65 -15.35 -5.83
N ALA A 229 -25.96 -15.10 -5.72
CA ALA A 229 -26.51 -14.19 -4.74
C ALA A 229 -26.58 -14.90 -3.37
N CYS A 230 -26.08 -14.26 -2.32
CA CYS A 230 -26.26 -14.68 -0.93
C CYS A 230 -27.12 -13.67 -0.17
N GLU A 231 -28.13 -13.10 -0.84
CA GLU A 231 -29.03 -12.11 -0.24
C GLU A 231 -29.93 -12.79 0.79
N LEU A 232 -29.93 -12.25 2.02
CA LEU A 232 -30.68 -12.77 3.17
C LEU A 232 -31.78 -11.82 3.62
N ASP A 233 -31.90 -10.64 3.00
CA ASP A 233 -32.98 -9.69 3.23
C ASP A 233 -34.28 -10.17 2.54
N PRO A 234 -35.33 -10.55 3.31
CA PRO A 234 -36.57 -11.03 2.72
C PRO A 234 -37.25 -10.03 1.78
N GLY A 235 -36.97 -8.73 1.92
CA GLY A 235 -37.50 -7.67 1.05
C GLY A 235 -36.78 -7.53 -0.28
N LYS A 236 -35.63 -8.19 -0.47
CA LYS A 236 -34.80 -8.12 -1.68
C LYS A 236 -34.70 -9.45 -2.43
N VAL A 237 -35.21 -10.53 -1.85
CA VAL A 237 -35.21 -11.85 -2.47
C VAL A 237 -36.56 -12.10 -3.15
N GLU A 238 -36.53 -12.65 -4.36
CA GLU A 238 -37.72 -12.89 -5.18
C GLU A 238 -38.71 -13.89 -4.56
N SER A 239 -38.23 -14.81 -3.73
CA SER A 239 -39.05 -15.83 -3.08
C SER A 239 -38.44 -16.36 -1.78
N LYS A 240 -39.30 -16.92 -0.91
CA LYS A 240 -38.87 -17.59 0.33
C LYS A 240 -37.98 -18.81 0.05
N ASP A 241 -38.22 -19.55 -1.02
CA ASP A 241 -37.39 -20.70 -1.38
C ASP A 241 -35.96 -20.28 -1.75
N MET A 242 -35.82 -19.14 -2.44
CA MET A 242 -34.51 -18.58 -2.75
C MET A 242 -33.82 -18.06 -1.48
N LEU A 243 -34.56 -17.47 -0.54
CA LEU A 243 -34.02 -17.07 0.76
C LEU A 243 -33.45 -18.27 1.54
N THR A 244 -34.18 -19.38 1.59
CA THR A 244 -33.70 -20.62 2.24
C THR A 244 -32.46 -21.18 1.55
N LYS A 245 -32.41 -21.17 0.21
CA LYS A 245 -31.22 -21.59 -0.55
C LYS A 245 -30.01 -20.70 -0.28
N ASN A 246 -30.20 -19.38 -0.28
CA ASN A 246 -29.15 -18.39 -0.02
C ASN A 246 -28.60 -18.56 1.40
N LEU A 247 -29.47 -18.77 2.39
CA LEU A 247 -29.07 -19.03 3.77
C LEU A 247 -28.23 -20.30 3.88
N ALA A 248 -28.68 -21.41 3.30
CA ALA A 248 -27.93 -22.66 3.34
C ALA A 248 -26.54 -22.52 2.71
N MET A 249 -26.43 -21.84 1.58
CA MET A 249 -25.15 -21.57 0.94
C MET A 249 -24.26 -20.64 1.77
N PHE A 250 -24.82 -19.57 2.33
CA PHE A 250 -24.09 -18.64 3.18
C PHE A 250 -23.53 -19.34 4.43
N SER A 251 -24.36 -20.15 5.09
CA SER A 251 -23.95 -20.93 6.26
C SER A 251 -22.81 -21.90 5.91
N GLN A 252 -22.92 -22.63 4.80
CA GLN A 252 -21.84 -23.53 4.38
C GLN A 252 -20.52 -22.78 4.14
N GLU A 253 -20.56 -21.64 3.45
CA GLU A 253 -19.33 -20.91 3.14
C GLU A 253 -18.74 -20.23 4.39
N LEU A 254 -19.60 -19.85 5.35
CA LEU A 254 -19.18 -19.39 6.67
C LEU A 254 -18.48 -20.51 7.45
N ASP A 255 -19.07 -21.71 7.48
CA ASP A 255 -18.51 -22.88 8.17
C ASP A 255 -17.14 -23.26 7.58
N ASP A 256 -17.03 -23.30 6.25
CA ASP A 256 -15.76 -23.58 5.56
C ASP A 256 -14.70 -22.51 5.87
N SER A 257 -15.11 -21.23 5.96
CA SER A 257 -14.22 -20.12 6.30
C SER A 257 -13.73 -20.21 7.75
N LEU A 258 -14.62 -20.51 8.69
CA LEU A 258 -14.30 -20.67 10.10
C LEU A 258 -13.41 -21.89 10.33
N ALA A 259 -13.71 -23.01 9.66
CA ALA A 259 -12.89 -24.22 9.72
C ALA A 259 -11.45 -23.94 9.25
N ALA A 260 -11.28 -23.21 8.14
CA ALA A 260 -9.96 -22.80 7.67
C ALA A 260 -9.21 -21.97 8.72
N ILE A 261 -9.86 -20.99 9.34
CA ILE A 261 -9.25 -20.15 10.40
C ILE A 261 -8.89 -20.96 11.64
N PHE A 262 -9.78 -21.82 12.14
CA PHE A 262 -9.55 -22.57 13.37
C PHE A 262 -8.52 -23.71 13.18
N SER A 263 -8.32 -24.17 11.94
CA SER A 263 -7.27 -25.14 11.61
C SER A 263 -5.88 -24.53 11.36
N SER A 264 -5.75 -23.20 11.33
CA SER A 264 -4.50 -22.52 10.97
C SER A 264 -3.60 -21.94 12.10
N PRO A 265 -3.78 -22.17 13.41
CA PRO A 265 -2.90 -21.61 14.45
C PRO A 265 -1.39 -21.85 14.22
N ASP A 266 -1.01 -23.04 13.75
CA ASP A 266 0.39 -23.40 13.51
C ASP A 266 1.03 -22.62 12.35
N SER A 267 0.20 -22.13 11.42
CA SER A 267 0.62 -21.31 10.27
C SER A 267 0.71 -19.82 10.59
N CYS A 268 0.21 -19.38 11.76
CA CYS A 268 0.29 -17.98 12.19
C CYS A 268 1.76 -17.57 12.41
N PRO A 269 2.20 -16.36 11.98
CA PRO A 269 3.56 -15.91 12.21
C PRO A 269 3.96 -15.98 13.69
N GLU A 270 5.16 -16.50 13.97
CA GLU A 270 5.64 -16.72 15.34
C GLU A 270 5.67 -15.41 16.14
N GLU A 271 6.12 -14.30 15.54
CA GLU A 271 6.15 -13.01 16.21
C GLU A 271 4.75 -12.56 16.65
N MET A 272 3.70 -12.83 15.84
CA MET A 272 2.31 -12.52 16.21
C MET A 272 1.85 -13.40 17.37
N ARG A 273 2.14 -14.71 17.34
CA ARG A 273 1.78 -15.62 18.43
C ARG A 273 2.40 -15.20 19.76
N VAL A 274 3.67 -14.80 19.74
CA VAL A 274 4.37 -14.32 20.95
C VAL A 274 3.72 -13.04 21.49
N ILE A 275 3.42 -12.06 20.63
CA ILE A 275 2.75 -10.82 21.05
C ILE A 275 1.39 -11.16 21.67
N TYR A 276 0.54 -11.91 20.97
CA TYR A 276 -0.82 -12.19 21.46
C TYR A 276 -0.84 -13.07 22.71
N ASN A 277 0.09 -14.01 22.85
CA ASN A 277 0.20 -14.80 24.08
C ASN A 277 0.50 -13.90 25.30
N ARG A 278 1.46 -12.98 25.17
CA ARG A 278 1.79 -12.02 26.24
C ARG A 278 0.64 -11.06 26.54
N LEU A 279 -0.04 -10.57 25.51
CA LEU A 279 -1.21 -9.70 25.69
C LEU A 279 -2.37 -10.45 26.37
N GLY A 280 -2.59 -11.72 26.01
CA GLY A 280 -3.59 -12.58 26.64
C GLY A 280 -3.32 -12.77 28.14
N GLN A 281 -2.06 -13.00 28.52
CA GLN A 281 -1.64 -13.06 29.93
C GLN A 281 -1.88 -11.73 30.65
N THR A 282 -1.44 -10.62 30.06
CA THR A 282 -1.63 -9.28 30.66
C THR A 282 -3.11 -8.96 30.85
N LEU A 283 -3.96 -9.34 29.88
CA LEU A 283 -5.41 -9.19 29.97
C LEU A 283 -6.02 -10.02 31.09
N ALA A 284 -5.62 -11.29 31.18
CA ALA A 284 -6.10 -12.19 32.20
C ALA A 284 -5.74 -11.70 33.60
N ASP A 285 -4.50 -11.23 33.79
CA ASP A 285 -4.03 -10.72 35.07
C ASP A 285 -4.72 -9.40 35.45
N HIS A 286 -4.87 -8.46 34.51
CA HIS A 286 -5.44 -7.13 34.80
C HIS A 286 -6.96 -7.15 35.01
N PHE A 287 -7.68 -8.04 34.33
CA PHE A 287 -9.14 -8.16 34.44
C PHE A 287 -9.60 -9.40 35.23
N GLU A 288 -8.68 -10.12 35.87
CA GLU A 288 -8.95 -11.32 36.67
C GLU A 288 -9.78 -12.38 35.91
N LEU A 289 -9.39 -12.67 34.67
CA LEU A 289 -10.09 -13.63 33.81
C LEU A 289 -9.62 -15.07 34.07
N ASP A 290 -10.56 -16.00 34.18
CA ASP A 290 -10.25 -17.43 34.25
C ASP A 290 -9.69 -17.92 32.90
N THR A 291 -8.40 -18.27 32.88
CA THR A 291 -7.71 -18.77 31.67
C THR A 291 -7.85 -20.28 31.46
N THR A 292 -8.57 -20.98 32.33
CA THR A 292 -8.68 -22.45 32.36
C THR A 292 -9.68 -23.04 31.37
N THR A 293 -10.41 -22.24 30.58
CA THR A 293 -11.56 -22.74 29.81
C THR A 293 -11.35 -22.99 28.31
N ASN A 294 -10.17 -22.77 27.72
CA ASN A 294 -9.97 -23.01 26.29
C ASN A 294 -8.64 -23.73 26.00
N ASN A 295 -8.68 -25.06 26.04
CA ASN A 295 -7.77 -25.96 25.30
C ASN A 295 -8.64 -27.03 24.63
#